data_AF-A0A5H5UIP0-F1
#
_entry.id   AF-A0A5H5UIP0-F1
#
_cell.length_a   1.000
_cell.length_b   1.000
_cell.length_c   1.000
_cell.angle_alpha   90.00
_cell.angle_beta   90.00
_cell.angle_gamma   90.00
#
_symmetry.space_group_name_H-M   'P 1'
#
loop_
_entity.id
_entity.type
_entity.pdbx_description
1 polymer ?
#
loop_
_entity_poly.entity_id
_entity_poly.type
_entity_poly.pdbx_seq_one_letter_code
_entity_poly.pdbx_strand_id
1 'polypeptide(L)'
;MKIEKNRFNSEAAPQSYVSQKKIPQAVKGDISVIRFEGIKVRIVNMDGDPWFIAKDVCEALEIVDHKVALRRLDADEKGECLTPTPGGLQVMRTVCESGFYKLIARSRKATTAGTFAHRFTNWVFREVIPSIRKTGSYGVPFAFLNDHSKRKAAYDKKASKRGKDLQACKGEKSRLIAEEAELWRKYQPQLPEVH
;
A
#
# COMPACT_ATOMS: atom_id res chain seq x y z
N MET A 1 3.44 32.10 11.86
CA MET A 1 4.57 31.27 12.35
C MET A 1 5.60 31.22 11.23
N LYS A 2 6.64 32.06 11.29
CA LYS A 2 7.69 32.17 10.28
C LYS A 2 8.85 31.27 10.70
N ILE A 3 9.29 30.38 9.81
CA ILE A 3 10.50 29.59 10.00
C ILE A 3 11.55 30.23 9.11
N GLU A 4 12.53 30.90 9.72
CA GLU A 4 13.71 31.40 9.04
C GLU A 4 14.61 30.22 8.67
N LYS A 5 14.89 30.05 7.38
CA LYS A 5 15.90 29.11 6.88
C LYS A 5 17.19 29.88 6.62
N ASN A 6 18.21 29.53 7.40
CA ASN A 6 19.58 30.02 7.28
C ASN A 6 20.16 29.75 5.89
N ARG A 7 20.88 30.75 5.38
CA ARG A 7 21.67 30.74 4.14
C ARG A 7 22.80 29.70 4.22
N PHE A 8 22.86 28.82 3.23
CA PHE A 8 24.12 28.26 2.75
C PHE A 8 24.18 28.52 1.24
N ASN A 9 24.96 29.53 0.86
CA ASN A 9 25.37 29.72 -0.52
C ASN A 9 26.57 28.80 -0.78
N SER A 10 26.47 27.96 -1.80
CA SER A 10 27.63 27.48 -2.55
C SER A 10 27.28 27.57 -4.03
N GLU A 11 28.19 28.15 -4.79
CA GLU A 11 28.11 28.39 -6.23
C GLU A 11 27.72 27.14 -7.02
N ALA A 12 26.70 27.27 -7.86
CA ALA A 12 26.48 26.37 -8.98
C ALA A 12 26.09 27.23 -10.19
N ALA A 13 26.87 27.10 -11.26
CA ALA A 13 26.71 27.76 -12.54
C ALA A 13 25.28 27.60 -13.12
N PRO A 14 24.79 28.54 -13.96
CA PRO A 14 23.46 28.44 -14.52
C PRO A 14 23.44 27.35 -15.60
N GLN A 15 23.12 26.12 -15.21
CA GLN A 15 22.69 25.12 -16.17
C GLN A 15 21.25 25.44 -16.56
N SER A 16 21.09 25.89 -17.81
CA SER A 16 19.82 26.06 -18.50
C SER A 16 19.15 24.70 -18.71
N TYR A 17 18.51 24.17 -17.67
CA TYR A 17 17.66 22.98 -17.77
C TYR A 17 16.32 23.35 -18.40
N VAL A 18 16.27 23.39 -19.74
CA VAL A 18 15.02 23.18 -20.45
C VAL A 18 14.69 21.69 -20.33
N SER A 19 14.12 21.30 -19.19
CA SER A 19 13.60 19.96 -18.98
C SER A 19 12.39 19.77 -19.89
N GLN A 20 12.55 19.04 -20.99
CA GLN A 20 11.44 18.50 -21.76
C GLN A 20 10.66 17.57 -20.83
N LYS A 21 9.60 18.10 -20.20
CA LYS A 21 8.78 17.37 -19.24
C LYS A 21 8.02 16.26 -20.01
N LYS A 22 8.64 15.07 -20.11
CA LYS A 22 8.01 13.91 -20.72
C LYS A 22 6.76 13.55 -19.92
N ILE A 23 5.60 13.56 -20.56
CA ILE A 23 4.34 13.21 -19.90
C ILE A 23 4.42 11.72 -19.51
N PRO A 24 4.23 11.38 -18.22
CA PRO A 24 4.24 9.99 -17.77
C PRO A 24 3.08 9.22 -18.42
N GLN A 25 3.36 7.99 -18.85
CA GLN A 25 2.37 7.12 -19.47
C GLN A 25 1.93 6.04 -18.49
N ALA A 26 0.62 6.00 -18.19
CA ALA A 26 0.04 4.94 -17.40
C ALA A 26 -0.03 3.65 -18.21
N VAL A 27 0.44 2.55 -17.65
CA VAL A 27 0.19 1.22 -18.21
C VAL A 27 -1.14 0.72 -17.64
N LYS A 28 -1.86 -0.15 -18.38
CA LYS A 28 -3.17 -0.65 -17.96
C LYS A 28 -3.16 -1.32 -16.56
N GLY A 29 -2.02 -1.90 -16.15
CA GLY A 29 -1.84 -2.50 -14.81
C GLY A 29 -1.75 -1.48 -13.68
N ASP A 30 -1.40 -0.23 -13.97
CA ASP A 30 -1.21 0.84 -12.98
C ASP A 30 -2.51 1.61 -12.72
N ILE A 31 -3.58 1.26 -13.44
CA ILE A 31 -4.87 1.94 -13.35
C ILE A 31 -5.81 1.16 -12.45
N SER A 32 -6.09 1.73 -11.28
CA SER A 32 -7.14 1.27 -10.39
C SER A 32 -8.42 2.07 -10.63
N VAL A 33 -9.58 1.45 -10.44
CA VAL A 33 -10.88 2.12 -10.59
C VAL A 33 -11.65 1.98 -9.30
N ILE A 34 -12.02 3.11 -8.72
CA ILE A 34 -12.91 3.21 -7.57
C ILE A 34 -14.28 3.67 -8.07
N ARG A 35 -15.35 3.09 -7.52
CA ARG A 35 -16.74 3.41 -7.89
C ARG A 35 -17.42 4.13 -6.74
N PHE A 36 -18.05 5.25 -7.02
CA PHE A 36 -18.73 6.10 -6.05
C PHE A 36 -20.09 6.50 -6.56
N GLU A 37 -21.16 6.03 -5.91
CA GLU A 37 -22.55 6.38 -6.27
C GLU A 37 -22.85 6.18 -7.77
N GLY A 38 -22.24 5.16 -8.37
CA GLY A 38 -22.35 4.86 -9.81
C GLY A 38 -21.30 5.54 -10.70
N ILE A 39 -20.59 6.56 -10.21
CA ILE A 39 -19.53 7.28 -10.91
C ILE A 39 -18.20 6.54 -10.74
N LYS A 40 -17.46 6.36 -11.84
CA LYS A 40 -16.14 5.70 -11.83
C LYS A 40 -15.05 6.75 -11.73
N VAL A 41 -14.19 6.66 -10.74
CA VAL A 41 -12.97 7.47 -10.63
C VAL A 41 -11.76 6.59 -10.87
N ARG A 42 -10.99 6.91 -11.90
CA ARG A 42 -9.73 6.24 -12.22
C ARG A 42 -8.58 6.85 -11.41
N ILE A 43 -7.74 5.97 -10.91
CA ILE A 43 -6.50 6.27 -10.19
C ILE A 43 -5.36 5.67 -10.99
N VAL A 44 -4.37 6.47 -11.30
CA VAL A 44 -3.12 6.07 -11.92
C VAL A 44 -2.05 6.03 -10.83
N ASN A 45 -1.36 4.90 -10.69
CA ASN A 45 -0.15 4.85 -9.90
C ASN A 45 1.01 5.46 -10.71
N MET A 46 1.59 6.55 -10.23
CA MET A 46 2.78 7.16 -10.82
C MET A 46 3.86 7.25 -9.74
N ASP A 47 4.96 6.52 -9.94
CA ASP A 47 6.11 6.48 -9.03
C ASP A 47 5.78 6.05 -7.58
N GLY A 48 4.73 5.24 -7.40
CA GLY A 48 4.27 4.78 -6.09
C GLY A 48 3.20 5.66 -5.46
N ASP A 49 2.93 6.83 -6.04
CA ASP A 49 1.91 7.76 -5.56
C ASP A 49 0.60 7.64 -6.37
N PRO A 50 -0.57 7.75 -5.71
CA PRO A 50 -1.85 7.73 -6.37
C PRO A 50 -2.17 9.09 -7.01
N TRP A 51 -2.47 9.08 -8.30
CA TRP A 51 -2.92 10.24 -9.06
C TRP A 51 -4.32 9.99 -9.63
N PHE A 52 -5.24 10.90 -9.35
CA PHE A 52 -6.64 10.76 -9.74
C PHE A 52 -6.91 11.46 -11.07
N ILE A 53 -7.67 10.84 -11.96
CA ILE A 53 -8.11 11.51 -13.20
C ILE A 53 -9.05 12.67 -12.83
N ALA A 54 -8.62 13.89 -13.13
CA ALA A 54 -9.31 15.11 -12.69
C ALA A 54 -10.75 15.22 -13.22
N LYS A 55 -10.99 14.74 -14.45
CA LYS A 55 -12.34 14.71 -15.05
C LYS A 55 -13.28 13.89 -14.19
N ASP A 56 -12.89 12.67 -13.86
CA ASP A 56 -13.70 11.73 -13.11
C ASP A 56 -14.00 12.26 -11.69
N VAL A 57 -13.01 12.90 -11.03
CA VAL A 57 -13.18 13.55 -9.73
C VAL A 57 -14.15 14.73 -9.81
N CYS A 58 -14.02 15.58 -10.82
CA CYS A 58 -14.92 16.71 -11.01
C CYS A 58 -16.36 16.25 -11.29
N GLU A 59 -16.53 15.20 -12.08
CA GLU A 59 -17.83 14.57 -12.34
C GLU A 59 -18.44 14.02 -11.05
N ALA A 60 -17.67 13.32 -10.22
CA ALA A 60 -18.11 12.82 -8.91
C ALA A 60 -18.53 13.93 -7.94
N LEU A 61 -17.94 15.12 -8.07
CA LEU A 61 -18.28 16.30 -7.25
C LEU A 61 -19.32 17.22 -7.91
N GLU A 62 -19.82 16.86 -9.10
CA GLU A 62 -20.68 17.68 -9.96
C GLU A 62 -20.11 19.10 -10.20
N ILE A 63 -18.79 19.15 -10.39
CA ILE A 63 -18.07 20.35 -10.78
C ILE A 63 -18.06 20.42 -12.31
N VAL A 64 -18.84 21.35 -12.85
CA VAL A 64 -19.02 21.52 -14.32
C VAL A 64 -17.72 21.89 -15.02
N ASP A 65 -16.94 22.82 -14.47
CA ASP A 65 -15.69 23.28 -15.09
C ASP A 65 -14.45 22.73 -14.36
N HIS A 66 -13.97 21.59 -14.85
CA HIS A 66 -12.73 20.97 -14.38
C HIS A 66 -11.49 21.86 -14.60
N LYS A 67 -11.46 22.73 -15.62
CA LYS A 67 -10.31 23.62 -15.86
C LYS A 67 -10.24 24.72 -14.80
N VAL A 68 -11.37 25.25 -14.36
CA VAL A 68 -11.43 26.23 -13.25
C VAL A 68 -11.07 25.55 -11.93
N ALA A 69 -11.56 24.33 -11.69
CA ALA A 69 -11.20 23.56 -10.51
C ALA A 69 -9.68 23.37 -10.38
N LEU A 70 -9.03 22.93 -11.46
CA LEU A 70 -7.58 22.71 -11.50
C LEU A 70 -6.74 24.00 -11.47
N ARG A 71 -7.30 25.13 -11.92
CA ARG A 71 -6.62 26.44 -11.82
C ARG A 71 -6.44 26.90 -10.37
N ARG A 72 -7.27 26.40 -9.45
CA ARG A 72 -7.22 26.72 -8.02
C ARG A 72 -6.30 25.82 -7.21
N LEU A 73 -5.70 24.81 -7.84
CA LEU A 73 -4.69 23.94 -7.25
C LEU A 73 -3.29 24.45 -7.57
N ASP A 74 -2.36 24.12 -6.69
CA ASP A 74 -0.95 24.46 -6.86
C ASP A 74 -0.34 23.69 -8.04
N ALA A 75 0.84 24.10 -8.51
CA ALA A 75 1.44 23.56 -9.73
C ALA A 75 1.94 22.11 -9.57
N ASP A 76 2.30 21.72 -8.35
CA ASP A 76 2.71 20.38 -7.91
C ASP A 76 1.53 19.44 -7.67
N GLU A 77 0.32 19.97 -7.51
CA GLU A 77 -0.87 19.17 -7.22
C GLU A 77 -1.64 18.70 -8.45
N LYS A 78 -1.20 19.15 -9.63
CA LYS A 78 -1.82 18.84 -10.90
C LYS A 78 -0.78 18.40 -11.91
N GLY A 79 -1.18 17.46 -12.74
CA GLY A 79 -0.32 16.86 -13.73
C GLY A 79 -1.10 16.48 -14.98
N GLU A 80 -0.36 15.85 -15.89
CA GLU A 80 -0.90 15.22 -17.07
C GLU A 80 -0.33 13.81 -17.14
N CYS A 81 -1.14 12.86 -17.60
CA CYS A 81 -0.73 11.48 -17.77
C CYS A 81 -1.31 10.94 -19.06
N LEU A 82 -0.49 10.27 -19.87
CA LEU A 82 -0.94 9.56 -21.05
C LEU A 82 -1.63 8.26 -20.60
N THR A 83 -2.95 8.23 -20.69
CA THR A 83 -3.78 7.15 -20.15
C THR A 83 -4.42 6.36 -21.29
N PRO A 84 -4.39 5.01 -21.27
CA PRO A 84 -5.15 4.19 -22.20
C PRO A 84 -6.65 4.34 -21.92
N THR A 85 -7.39 4.74 -22.94
CA THR A 85 -8.86 4.85 -22.93
C THR A 85 -9.45 3.95 -24.02
N PRO A 86 -10.77 3.68 -24.01
CA PRO A 86 -11.41 2.94 -25.10
C PRO A 86 -11.17 3.56 -26.49
N GLY A 87 -10.96 4.88 -26.57
CA GLY A 87 -10.63 5.60 -27.79
C GLY A 87 -9.13 5.71 -28.07
N GLY A 88 -8.30 4.89 -27.44
CA GLY A 88 -6.84 4.92 -27.56
C GLY A 88 -6.13 5.69 -26.45
N LEU A 89 -4.83 5.96 -26.64
CA LEU A 89 -4.00 6.72 -25.70
C LEU A 89 -4.39 8.19 -25.73
N GLN A 90 -4.76 8.75 -24.58
CA GLN A 90 -5.16 10.16 -24.46
C GLN A 90 -4.41 10.82 -23.30
N VAL A 91 -4.02 12.08 -23.48
CA VAL A 91 -3.44 12.89 -22.41
C VAL A 91 -4.57 13.35 -21.50
N MET A 92 -4.55 12.89 -20.26
CA MET A 92 -5.57 13.18 -19.25
C MET A 92 -4.96 14.04 -18.14
N ARG A 93 -5.71 15.02 -17.66
CA ARG A 93 -5.29 15.80 -16.49
C ARG A 93 -5.47 14.98 -15.23
N THR A 94 -4.46 15.02 -14.36
CA THR A 94 -4.42 14.29 -13.10
C THR A 94 -4.29 15.24 -11.93
N VAL A 95 -4.72 14.80 -10.76
CA VAL A 95 -4.49 15.49 -9.47
C VAL A 95 -3.86 14.50 -8.51
N CYS A 96 -2.86 14.95 -7.76
CA CYS A 96 -2.30 14.14 -6.68
C CYS A 96 -3.28 14.09 -5.50
N GLU A 97 -2.94 13.32 -4.47
CA GLU A 97 -3.76 13.14 -3.28
C GLU A 97 -4.06 14.46 -2.53
N SER A 98 -3.08 15.35 -2.38
CA SER A 98 -3.32 16.66 -1.72
C SER A 98 -4.29 17.54 -2.52
N GLY A 99 -4.14 17.57 -3.85
CA GLY A 99 -5.04 18.27 -4.76
C GLY A 99 -6.45 17.69 -4.73
N PHE A 100 -6.58 16.38 -4.68
CA PHE A 100 -7.86 15.68 -4.52
C PHE A 100 -8.59 16.11 -3.24
N TYR A 101 -7.90 16.11 -2.09
CA TYR A 101 -8.50 16.57 -0.84
C TYR A 101 -8.88 18.04 -0.88
N LYS A 102 -8.05 18.91 -1.47
CA LYS A 102 -8.39 20.33 -1.67
C LYS A 102 -9.64 20.51 -2.53
N LEU A 103 -9.80 19.73 -3.61
CA LEU A 103 -10.99 19.80 -4.46
C LEU A 103 -12.26 19.43 -3.70
N ILE A 104 -12.21 18.35 -2.90
CA ILE A 104 -13.36 17.92 -2.11
C ILE A 104 -13.71 18.97 -1.05
N ALA A 105 -12.73 19.40 -0.25
CA ALA A 105 -12.95 20.33 0.84
C ALA A 105 -13.43 21.72 0.37
N ARG A 106 -13.00 22.17 -0.82
CA ARG A 106 -13.44 23.44 -1.42
C ARG A 106 -14.77 23.34 -2.17
N SER A 107 -15.29 22.14 -2.41
CA SER A 107 -16.58 21.99 -3.07
C SER A 107 -17.66 22.64 -2.23
N ARG A 108 -18.58 23.39 -2.86
CA ARG A 108 -19.75 23.96 -2.16
C ARG A 108 -20.59 22.88 -1.50
N LYS A 109 -20.55 21.66 -2.06
CA LYS A 109 -21.23 20.49 -1.51
C LYS A 109 -20.61 19.99 -0.21
N ALA A 110 -19.35 20.32 0.09
CA ALA A 110 -18.72 19.93 1.36
C ALA A 110 -19.50 20.42 2.60
N THR A 111 -20.28 21.49 2.47
CA THR A 111 -21.13 22.04 3.54
C THR A 111 -22.59 21.57 3.44
N THR A 112 -23.01 20.99 2.32
CA THR A 112 -24.40 20.56 2.10
C THR A 112 -24.59 19.13 2.60
N ALA A 113 -25.39 18.97 3.66
CA ALA A 113 -25.74 17.66 4.21
C ALA A 113 -26.33 16.72 3.14
N GLY A 114 -26.04 15.43 3.28
CA GLY A 114 -26.47 14.39 2.32
C GLY A 114 -25.52 14.20 1.13
N THR A 115 -24.74 15.20 0.75
CA THR A 115 -23.82 15.08 -0.39
C THR A 115 -22.57 14.27 -0.04
N PHE A 116 -21.95 13.66 -1.06
CA PHE A 116 -20.69 12.93 -0.89
C PHE A 116 -19.57 13.80 -0.31
N ALA A 117 -19.37 15.01 -0.86
CA ALA A 117 -18.31 15.90 -0.40
C ALA A 117 -18.47 16.22 1.10
N HIS A 118 -19.70 16.40 1.59
CA HIS A 118 -19.97 16.60 3.01
C HIS A 118 -19.68 15.35 3.84
N ARG A 119 -20.09 14.16 3.40
CA ARG A 119 -19.82 12.91 4.13
C ARG A 119 -18.32 12.61 4.19
N PHE A 120 -17.63 12.73 3.07
CA PHE A 120 -16.18 12.50 2.98
C PHE A 120 -15.40 13.49 3.86
N THR A 121 -15.70 14.79 3.74
CA THR A 121 -15.04 15.83 4.53
C THR A 121 -15.27 15.61 6.03
N ASN A 122 -16.50 15.28 6.44
CA ASN A 122 -16.79 14.98 7.85
C ASN A 122 -16.09 13.71 8.33
N TRP A 123 -16.07 12.64 7.53
CA TRP A 123 -15.37 11.42 7.87
C TRP A 123 -13.86 11.68 8.09
N VAL A 124 -13.22 12.40 7.17
CA VAL A 124 -11.81 12.78 7.31
C VAL A 124 -11.58 13.62 8.57
N PHE A 125 -12.37 14.67 8.79
CA PHE A 125 -12.13 15.61 9.90
C PHE A 125 -12.58 15.13 11.27
N ARG A 126 -13.59 14.25 11.35
CA ARG A 126 -14.16 13.78 12.62
C ARG A 126 -13.60 12.42 13.03
N GLU A 127 -13.19 11.60 12.06
CA GLU A 127 -12.72 10.23 12.32
C GLU A 127 -11.23 10.09 12.00
N VAL A 128 -10.82 10.32 10.74
CA VAL A 128 -9.46 10.01 10.27
C VAL A 128 -8.42 10.87 10.99
N ILE A 129 -8.49 12.20 10.85
CA ILE A 129 -7.49 13.12 11.42
C ILE A 129 -7.44 13.00 12.95
N PRO A 130 -8.58 12.96 13.69
CA PRO A 130 -8.54 12.75 15.12
C PRO A 130 -7.92 11.40 15.51
N SER A 131 -8.16 10.34 14.76
CA SER A 131 -7.57 9.01 15.02
C SER A 131 -6.05 9.03 14.81
N ILE A 132 -5.57 9.63 13.72
CA ILE A 132 -4.14 9.81 13.45
C ILE A 132 -3.50 10.65 14.56
N ARG A 133 -4.12 11.77 14.96
CA ARG A 133 -3.59 12.62 16.04
C ARG A 133 -3.50 11.87 17.38
N LYS A 134 -4.48 11.02 17.70
CA LYS A 134 -4.55 10.27 18.96
C LYS A 134 -3.63 9.05 18.99
N THR A 135 -3.52 8.33 17.88
CA THR A 135 -2.89 7.00 17.84
C THR A 135 -1.63 6.93 16.97
N GLY A 136 -1.33 8.00 16.22
CA GLY A 136 -0.25 8.04 15.23
C GLY A 136 -0.58 7.36 13.90
N SER A 137 -1.77 6.77 13.72
CA SER A 137 -2.16 6.07 12.49
C SER A 137 -3.68 6.03 12.29
N TYR A 138 -4.11 5.63 11.10
CA TYR A 138 -5.51 5.29 10.80
C TYR A 138 -5.55 3.94 10.08
N GLY A 139 -6.47 3.06 10.48
CA GLY A 139 -6.50 1.67 10.04
C GLY A 139 -5.59 0.75 10.87
N VAL A 140 -5.03 -0.28 10.24
CA VAL A 140 -4.11 -1.21 10.91
C VAL A 140 -2.72 -0.56 10.98
N PRO A 141 -2.19 -0.25 12.17
CA PRO A 141 -0.88 0.40 12.26
C PRO A 141 0.19 -0.49 11.64
N PHE A 142 1.11 0.10 10.86
CA PHE A 142 2.15 -0.64 10.16
C PHE A 142 3.00 -1.52 11.09
N ALA A 143 3.21 -1.06 12.33
CA ALA A 143 3.87 -1.83 13.38
C ALA A 143 3.20 -3.18 13.67
N PHE A 144 1.87 -3.28 13.57
CA PHE A 144 1.16 -4.54 13.74
C PHE A 144 1.27 -5.47 12.52
N LEU A 145 1.37 -4.93 11.31
CA LEU A 145 1.60 -5.74 10.10
C LEU A 145 3.00 -6.37 10.12
N ASN A 146 3.97 -5.66 10.69
CA ASN A 146 5.36 -6.09 10.83
C ASN A 146 5.69 -6.71 12.19
N ASP A 147 4.69 -7.02 13.03
CA ASP A 147 4.91 -7.75 14.27
C ASP A 147 5.19 -9.24 13.99
N HIS A 148 6.44 -9.53 13.63
CA HIS A 148 6.93 -10.90 13.44
C HIS A 148 6.99 -11.68 14.76
N SER A 149 6.83 -11.04 15.93
CA SER A 149 6.93 -11.68 17.24
C SER A 149 5.87 -12.76 17.41
N LYS A 150 4.64 -12.49 16.94
CA LYS A 150 3.54 -13.48 16.97
C LYS A 150 3.80 -14.67 16.04
N ARG A 151 4.33 -14.41 14.83
CA ARG A 151 4.71 -15.47 13.88
C ARG A 151 5.88 -16.31 14.40
N LYS A 152 6.88 -15.66 15.01
CA LYS A 152 8.03 -16.30 15.65
C LYS A 152 7.60 -17.17 16.83
N ALA A 153 6.78 -16.64 17.74
CA ALA A 153 6.26 -17.41 18.87
C ALA A 153 5.44 -18.62 18.44
N ALA A 154 4.62 -18.49 17.40
CA ALA A 154 3.87 -19.61 16.82
C ALA A 154 4.80 -20.67 16.20
N TYR A 155 5.85 -20.24 15.49
CA TYR A 155 6.89 -21.11 14.95
C TYR A 155 7.63 -21.85 16.07
N ASP A 156 8.08 -21.14 17.09
CA ASP A 156 8.81 -21.70 18.24
C ASP A 156 7.97 -22.75 18.99
N LYS A 157 6.67 -22.50 19.18
CA LYS A 157 5.74 -23.46 19.79
C LYS A 157 5.57 -24.72 18.94
N LYS A 158 5.48 -24.58 17.61
CA LYS A 158 5.37 -25.71 16.67
C LYS A 158 6.67 -26.50 16.58
N ALA A 159 7.81 -25.83 16.56
CA ALA A 159 9.14 -26.43 16.57
C ALA A 159 9.40 -27.20 17.88
N SER A 160 9.04 -26.62 19.03
CA SER A 160 9.14 -27.27 20.33
C SER A 160 8.28 -28.54 20.43
N LYS A 161 7.04 -28.51 19.91
CA LYS A 161 6.17 -29.70 19.87
C LYS A 161 6.78 -30.82 19.03
N ARG A 162 7.24 -30.51 17.81
CA ARG A 162 7.92 -31.47 16.93
C ARG A 162 9.17 -32.07 17.58
N GLY A 163 9.96 -31.26 18.29
CA GLY A 163 11.13 -31.74 19.02
C GLY A 163 10.75 -32.73 20.13
N LYS A 164 9.71 -32.43 20.92
CA LYS A 164 9.19 -33.34 21.95
C LYS A 164 8.67 -34.64 21.35
N ASP A 165 7.89 -34.56 20.28
CA ASP A 165 7.35 -35.73 19.58
C ASP A 165 8.49 -36.62 19.04
N LEU A 166 9.55 -36.03 18.49
CA LEU A 166 10.74 -36.75 18.03
C LEU A 166 11.47 -37.48 19.16
N GLN A 167 11.62 -36.84 20.33
CA GLN A 167 12.25 -37.48 21.50
C GLN A 167 11.39 -38.61 22.06
N ALA A 168 10.06 -38.49 22.01
CA ALA A 168 9.16 -39.56 22.44
C ALA A 168 9.35 -40.84 21.60
N CYS A 169 9.60 -40.71 20.29
CA CYS A 169 9.84 -41.85 19.40
C CYS A 169 11.23 -42.49 19.54
N LYS A 170 12.20 -41.84 20.22
CA LYS A 170 13.57 -42.34 20.33
C LYS A 170 13.67 -43.64 21.15
N GLY A 171 12.93 -43.71 22.26
CA GLY A 171 12.95 -44.90 23.13
C GLY A 171 12.41 -46.13 22.41
N GLU A 172 11.27 -45.99 21.73
CA GLU A 172 10.67 -47.06 20.93
C GLU A 172 11.59 -47.48 19.79
N LYS A 173 12.22 -46.53 19.10
CA LYS A 173 13.22 -46.82 18.06
C LYS A 173 14.38 -47.65 18.63
N SER A 174 14.94 -47.27 19.77
CA SER A 174 16.02 -48.03 20.41
C SER A 174 15.58 -49.44 20.82
N ARG A 175 14.34 -49.59 21.29
CA ARG A 175 13.77 -50.91 21.63
C ARG A 175 13.65 -51.80 20.40
N LEU A 176 13.10 -51.27 19.31
CA LEU A 176 12.96 -51.99 18.04
C LEU A 176 14.31 -52.39 17.45
N ILE A 177 15.33 -51.53 17.56
CA ILE A 177 16.70 -51.84 17.12
C ILE A 177 17.29 -53.00 17.95
N ALA A 178 17.07 -53.00 19.27
CA ALA A 178 17.56 -54.08 20.13
C ALA A 178 16.85 -55.42 19.85
N GLU A 179 15.52 -55.38 19.68
CA GLU A 179 14.73 -56.56 19.32
C GLU A 179 15.11 -57.08 17.93
N GLU A 180 15.32 -56.20 16.96
CA GLU A 180 15.84 -56.53 15.64
C GLU A 180 17.19 -57.25 15.78
N ALA A 181 18.16 -56.67 16.48
CA ALA A 181 19.48 -57.28 16.68
C ALA A 181 19.41 -58.69 17.32
N GLU A 182 18.52 -58.90 18.29
CA GLU A 182 18.28 -60.22 18.88
C GLU A 182 17.71 -61.23 17.88
N LEU A 183 16.74 -60.82 17.07
CA LEU A 183 16.15 -61.66 16.02
C LEU A 183 17.19 -62.05 14.97
N TRP A 184 18.03 -61.10 14.52
CA TRP A 184 19.14 -61.38 13.60
C TRP A 184 20.10 -62.42 14.18
N ARG A 185 20.49 -62.29 15.46
CA ARG A 185 21.39 -63.24 16.13
C ARG A 185 20.78 -64.64 16.27
N LYS A 186 19.46 -64.73 16.40
CA LYS A 186 18.73 -66.01 16.53
C LYS A 186 18.55 -66.74 15.20
N TYR A 187 18.22 -66.02 14.13
CA TYR A 187 17.80 -66.64 12.87
C TYR A 187 18.84 -66.56 11.74
N GLN A 188 19.81 -65.64 11.79
CA GLN A 188 20.86 -65.48 10.77
C GLN A 188 22.25 -65.18 11.38
N PRO A 189 22.83 -66.11 12.16
CA PRO A 189 24.10 -65.88 12.87
C PRO A 189 25.34 -65.80 11.95
N GLN A 190 25.21 -66.16 10.67
CA GLN A 190 26.30 -66.17 9.69
C GLN A 190 26.47 -64.86 8.91
N LEU A 191 25.59 -63.85 9.09
CA LEU A 191 25.73 -62.57 8.40
C LEU A 191 26.69 -61.63 9.17
N PRO A 192 27.67 -60.97 8.52
CA PRO A 192 28.52 -59.98 9.17
C PRO A 192 27.69 -58.77 9.62
N GLU A 193 27.88 -58.32 10.86
CA GLU A 193 27.20 -57.11 11.38
C GLU A 193 27.56 -55.89 10.52
N VAL A 194 26.56 -55.32 9.84
CA VAL A 194 26.72 -54.04 9.13
C VAL A 194 26.45 -52.92 10.14
N HIS A 195 27.51 -52.20 10.53
CA HIS A 195 27.46 -51.03 11.41
C HIS A 195 26.69 -49.86 10.80
#